data_AF-A0A811SHZ1-F1
#
_entry.id   AF-A0A811SHZ1-F1
#
_cell.length_a   1.000
_cell.length_b   1.000
_cell.length_c   1.000
_cell.angle_alpha   90.00
_cell.angle_beta   90.00
_cell.angle_gamma   90.00
#
_symmetry.space_group_name_H-M   'P 1'
#
loop_
_entity.id
_entity.type
_entity.pdbx_description
1 polymer ?
#
loop_
_entity_poly.entity_id
_entity_poly.type
_entity_poly.pdbx_seq_one_letter_code
_entity_poly.pdbx_strand_id
1 'polypeptide(L)'
;MANYLDYDIYDIELTSVHSNTDLRKLFIETTSKSIIVIEDIDCSLDLTGSRKKKEAAEEDDKKDKKDGGPFRPGEKKDTSSKVTLSGLLNFIDGLWSACGGERIIVFTTNHVEKLDPALIRRGRMDKHIEMSYCGFEAFKFLAKTYLDVDSHPLFDAVGELLRRCR
;
A
#
# COMPACT_ATOMS: atom_id res chain seq x y z
N MET A 1 -1.61 9.07 -17.20
CA MET A 1 -2.42 7.83 -17.37
C MET A 1 -3.90 8.16 -17.43
N ALA A 2 -4.49 8.74 -16.38
CA ALA A 2 -5.91 9.11 -16.34
C ALA A 2 -6.38 9.93 -17.54
N ASN A 3 -5.68 11.04 -17.86
CA ASN A 3 -6.01 11.88 -19.01
C ASN A 3 -5.92 11.15 -20.36
N TYR A 4 -5.05 10.14 -20.48
CA TYR A 4 -4.91 9.37 -21.71
C TYR A 4 -6.05 8.35 -21.88
N LEU A 5 -6.55 7.79 -20.76
CA LEU A 5 -7.61 6.80 -20.75
C LEU A 5 -9.01 7.42 -20.65
N ASP A 6 -9.11 8.72 -20.32
CA ASP A 6 -10.36 9.42 -19.98
C ASP A 6 -11.05 8.81 -18.75
N TYR A 7 -10.27 8.62 -17.67
CA TYR A 7 -10.73 8.00 -16.42
C TYR A 7 -10.73 9.01 -15.26
N ASP A 8 -11.72 8.89 -14.38
CA ASP A 8 -11.79 9.65 -13.13
C ASP A 8 -10.64 9.23 -12.19
N ILE A 9 -10.07 10.18 -11.43
CA ILE A 9 -9.01 9.90 -10.46
C ILE A 9 -9.57 10.05 -9.05
N TYR A 10 -9.36 9.02 -8.23
CA TYR A 10 -9.66 9.04 -6.81
C TYR A 10 -8.38 8.81 -6.04
N ASP A 11 -8.01 9.75 -5.17
CA ASP A 11 -6.89 9.61 -4.25
C ASP A 11 -7.42 9.25 -2.86
N ILE A 12 -6.96 8.13 -2.30
CA ILE A 12 -7.39 7.61 -1.00
C ILE A 12 -6.22 7.63 -0.03
N GLU A 13 -6.29 8.56 0.93
CA GLU A 13 -5.34 8.63 2.03
C GLU A 13 -5.73 7.66 3.15
N LEU A 14 -5.00 6.55 3.31
CA LEU A 14 -5.34 5.51 4.30
C LEU A 14 -5.27 5.99 5.75
N THR A 15 -4.49 7.04 6.05
CA THR A 15 -4.37 7.65 7.39
C THR A 15 -5.70 8.28 7.84
N SER A 16 -6.49 8.78 6.90
CA SER A 16 -7.78 9.44 7.15
C SER A 16 -8.93 8.46 7.38
N VAL A 17 -8.71 7.16 7.09
CA VAL A 17 -9.75 6.13 7.13
C VAL A 17 -9.66 5.34 8.44
N HIS A 18 -10.69 5.46 9.27
CA HIS A 18 -10.73 4.88 10.62
C HIS A 18 -11.31 3.46 10.70
N SER A 19 -11.88 2.93 9.60
CA SER A 19 -12.43 1.58 9.56
C SER A 19 -12.43 0.97 8.16
N ASN A 20 -12.32 -0.36 8.07
CA ASN A 20 -12.51 -1.08 6.80
C ASN A 20 -13.92 -0.85 6.21
N THR A 21 -14.91 -0.52 7.04
CA THR A 21 -16.28 -0.19 6.58
C THR A 21 -16.33 1.15 5.88
N ASP A 22 -15.56 2.14 6.33
CA ASP A 22 -15.50 3.45 5.68
C ASP A 22 -14.73 3.36 4.37
N LEU A 23 -13.62 2.62 4.37
CA LEU A 23 -12.92 2.25 3.15
C LEU A 23 -13.86 1.57 2.15
N ARG A 24 -14.69 0.65 2.64
CA ARG A 24 -15.71 -0.04 1.84
C ARG A 24 -16.63 0.93 1.10
N LYS A 25 -17.14 1.93 1.81
CA LYS A 25 -18.06 2.92 1.26
C LYS A 25 -17.38 3.77 0.20
N LEU A 26 -16.15 4.24 0.46
CA LEU A 26 -15.37 5.03 -0.51
C LEU A 26 -15.23 4.30 -1.85
N PHE A 27 -14.87 3.02 -1.84
CA PHE A 27 -14.78 2.23 -3.07
C PHE A 27 -16.12 2.03 -3.78
N ILE A 28 -17.22 1.86 -3.03
CA ILE A 28 -18.57 1.71 -3.62
C ILE A 28 -19.02 3.02 -4.26
N GLU A 29 -18.65 4.16 -3.69
CA GLU A 29 -18.97 5.50 -4.17
C GLU A 29 -18.16 5.91 -5.42
N THR A 30 -17.05 5.21 -5.72
CA THR A 30 -16.29 5.46 -6.95
C THR A 30 -17.06 5.04 -8.22
N THR A 31 -16.96 5.89 -9.24
CA THR A 31 -17.54 5.64 -10.56
C THR A 31 -16.85 4.48 -11.30
N SER A 32 -17.52 3.95 -12.32
CA SER A 32 -16.87 3.13 -13.34
C SER A 32 -15.93 3.98 -14.20
N LYS A 33 -14.92 3.37 -14.82
CA LYS A 33 -13.83 4.06 -15.54
C LYS A 33 -13.05 4.99 -14.63
N SER A 34 -12.55 4.43 -13.54
CA SER A 34 -11.81 5.16 -12.53
C SER A 34 -10.44 4.56 -12.26
N ILE A 35 -9.51 5.42 -11.86
CA ILE A 35 -8.20 5.09 -11.34
C ILE A 35 -8.19 5.49 -9.87
N ILE A 36 -8.05 4.50 -9.00
CA ILE A 36 -8.01 4.70 -7.55
C ILE A 36 -6.55 4.57 -7.12
N VAL A 37 -6.00 5.63 -6.56
CA VAL A 37 -4.62 5.70 -6.06
C VAL A 37 -4.66 5.55 -4.54
N ILE A 38 -3.80 4.68 -4.03
CA ILE A 38 -3.61 4.46 -2.59
C ILE A 38 -2.13 4.60 -2.32
N GLU A 39 -1.78 5.71 -1.68
CA GLU A 39 -0.38 6.06 -1.45
C GLU A 39 0.18 5.46 -0.16
N ASP A 40 1.50 5.24 -0.16
CA ASP A 40 2.30 4.90 1.02
C ASP A 40 1.71 3.77 1.90
N ILE A 41 1.35 2.66 1.26
CA ILE A 41 0.74 1.50 1.97
C ILE A 41 1.65 0.82 2.99
N ASP A 42 2.94 1.15 3.01
CA ASP A 42 3.91 0.70 4.01
C ASP A 42 3.96 1.58 5.26
N CYS A 43 3.59 2.86 5.17
CA CYS A 43 3.51 3.77 6.32
C CYS A 43 2.19 3.62 7.08
N SER A 44 1.14 3.19 6.38
CA SER A 44 -0.22 3.46 6.82
C SER A 44 -0.66 2.70 8.07
N LEU A 45 -0.12 1.53 8.44
CA LEU A 45 -0.59 0.76 9.61
C LEU A 45 0.36 -0.41 9.95
N ASP A 46 0.11 -1.11 11.07
CA ASP A 46 0.61 -2.45 11.45
C ASP A 46 0.22 -3.56 10.42
N LEU A 47 0.29 -3.26 9.11
CA LEU A 47 -0.13 -4.06 7.96
C LEU A 47 0.86 -5.16 7.61
N THR A 48 2.09 -4.99 8.07
CA THR A 48 3.23 -5.87 7.87
C THR A 48 3.12 -6.98 8.92
N GLY A 49 2.14 -7.86 8.77
CA GLY A 49 1.76 -8.85 9.77
C GLY A 49 2.97 -9.47 10.47
N SER A 50 3.26 -9.01 11.70
CA SER A 50 4.01 -9.79 12.65
C SER A 50 3.08 -10.89 13.15
N ARG A 51 2.77 -11.86 12.27
CA ARG A 51 2.21 -13.17 12.66
C ARG A 51 3.27 -14.05 13.34
N LYS A 52 4.28 -13.46 13.98
CA LYS A 52 5.23 -14.22 14.80
C LYS A 52 4.95 -13.95 16.28
N LYS A 53 4.47 -15.02 16.91
CA LYS A 53 4.26 -15.30 18.34
C LYS A 53 2.97 -14.77 18.98
N LYS A 54 1.87 -15.46 18.68
CA LYS A 54 0.80 -15.71 19.66
C LYS A 54 0.39 -17.20 19.72
N GLU A 55 1.33 -18.10 19.42
CA GLU A 55 1.15 -19.56 19.55
C GLU A 55 2.14 -20.17 20.57
N ALA A 56 2.45 -19.45 21.65
CA ALA A 56 3.25 -19.99 22.76
C ALA A 56 2.84 -19.35 24.08
N ALA A 57 1.58 -19.56 24.50
CA ALA A 57 1.12 -19.40 25.88
C ALA A 57 -0.24 -20.08 26.06
N GLU A 58 -0.39 -21.29 25.54
CA GLU A 58 -1.47 -22.21 25.93
C GLU A 58 -0.79 -23.51 26.32
N GLU A 59 -0.19 -23.55 27.50
CA GLU A 59 -0.08 -24.72 28.36
C GLU A 59 0.57 -24.31 29.69
N ASP A 60 0.00 -24.88 30.75
CA ASP A 60 0.28 -24.71 32.18
C ASP A 60 -0.23 -23.43 32.86
N ASP A 61 -1.46 -23.48 33.37
CA ASP A 61 -1.61 -23.62 34.83
C ASP A 61 -3.02 -24.09 35.23
N LYS A 62 -3.15 -25.38 35.59
CA LYS A 62 -4.23 -25.86 36.46
C LYS A 62 -3.59 -26.23 37.80
N LYS A 63 -3.71 -25.35 38.81
CA LYS A 63 -4.46 -25.64 40.06
C LYS A 63 -4.32 -24.57 41.14
N ASP A 64 -5.49 -24.24 41.70
CA ASP A 64 -5.79 -23.91 43.10
C ASP A 64 -5.20 -22.64 43.74
N LYS A 65 -6.06 -21.61 43.92
CA LYS A 65 -6.56 -21.19 45.26
C LYS A 65 -7.59 -20.04 45.19
N LYS A 66 -8.58 -20.14 46.06
CA LYS A 66 -9.57 -19.12 46.43
C LYS A 66 -8.88 -17.90 47.06
N ASP A 67 -9.36 -16.69 46.76
CA ASP A 67 -9.98 -15.73 47.71
C ASP A 67 -10.00 -14.29 47.15
N GLY A 68 -11.00 -13.53 47.56
CA GLY A 68 -11.48 -12.30 46.91
C GLY A 68 -10.59 -11.06 46.98
N GLY A 69 -10.79 -10.16 46.01
CA GLY A 69 -10.24 -8.80 45.94
C GLY A 69 -10.81 -8.04 44.73
N PRO A 70 -10.93 -6.70 44.78
CA PRO A 70 -11.88 -5.95 43.96
C PRO A 70 -11.43 -5.82 42.49
N PHE A 71 -12.42 -5.98 41.61
CA PHE A 71 -12.38 -5.78 40.17
C PHE A 71 -11.78 -4.42 39.81
N ARG A 72 -10.54 -4.39 39.31
CA ARG A 72 -10.00 -3.23 38.58
C ARG A 72 -10.56 -3.27 37.16
N PRO A 73 -11.17 -2.19 36.64
CA PRO A 73 -11.71 -2.21 35.29
C PRO A 73 -10.55 -2.40 34.32
N GLY A 74 -10.60 -3.49 33.56
CA GLY A 74 -9.65 -3.78 32.51
C GLY A 74 -9.56 -2.59 31.57
N GLU A 75 -8.33 -2.18 31.28
CA GLU A 75 -8.01 -1.33 30.15
C GLU A 75 -8.65 -1.96 28.92
N LYS A 76 -9.73 -1.33 28.43
CA LYS A 76 -10.23 -1.57 27.10
C LYS A 76 -9.08 -1.22 26.18
N LYS A 77 -8.35 -2.23 25.72
CA LYS A 77 -7.51 -2.11 24.53
C LYS A 77 -8.47 -1.60 23.46
N ASP A 78 -8.33 -0.33 23.10
CA ASP A 78 -9.09 0.29 22.04
C ASP A 78 -9.02 -0.63 20.82
N THR A 79 -10.07 -1.39 20.60
CA THR A 79 -10.38 -2.00 19.32
C THR A 79 -10.88 -0.89 18.41
N SER A 80 -10.11 0.20 18.30
CA SER A 80 -10.32 1.15 17.22
C SER A 80 -10.03 0.39 15.96
N SER A 81 -11.00 0.38 15.05
CA SER A 81 -11.09 -0.46 13.87
C SER A 81 -10.01 -0.12 12.84
N LYS A 82 -8.74 -0.34 13.16
CA LYS A 82 -7.61 -0.12 12.28
C LYS A 82 -7.85 -0.75 10.89
N VAL A 83 -7.68 0.05 9.84
CA VAL A 83 -7.72 -0.45 8.45
C VAL A 83 -6.63 -1.51 8.30
N THR A 84 -6.89 -2.60 7.57
CA THR A 84 -5.85 -3.59 7.28
C THR A 84 -5.71 -3.77 5.77
N LEU A 85 -4.48 -3.86 5.25
CA LEU A 85 -4.18 -4.14 3.85
C LEU A 85 -4.79 -5.47 3.40
N SER A 86 -4.81 -6.48 4.29
CA SER A 86 -5.53 -7.74 4.06
C SER A 86 -7.04 -7.52 3.95
N GLY A 87 -7.62 -6.70 4.84
CA GLY A 87 -9.04 -6.33 4.79
C GLY A 87 -9.41 -5.56 3.51
N LEU A 88 -8.57 -4.60 3.10
CA LEU A 88 -8.69 -3.86 1.86
C LEU A 88 -8.68 -4.80 0.64
N LEU A 89 -7.70 -5.70 0.56
CA LEU A 89 -7.57 -6.59 -0.60
C LEU A 89 -8.66 -7.66 -0.64
N ASN A 90 -9.04 -8.26 0.50
CA ASN A 90 -10.17 -9.19 0.54
C ASN A 90 -11.47 -8.52 0.09
N PHE A 91 -11.62 -7.23 0.39
CA PHE A 91 -12.76 -6.46 -0.04
C PHE A 91 -12.72 -6.12 -1.54
N ILE A 92 -11.56 -5.73 -2.07
CA ILE A 92 -11.35 -5.52 -3.52
C ILE A 92 -11.69 -6.83 -4.27
N ASP A 93 -11.14 -7.97 -3.83
CA ASP A 93 -11.41 -9.30 -4.38
C ASP A 93 -12.93 -9.59 -4.40
N GLY A 94 -13.65 -9.24 -3.32
CA GLY A 94 -15.08 -9.46 -3.18
C GLY A 94 -15.99 -8.52 -3.97
N LEU A 95 -15.64 -7.23 -4.07
CA LEU A 95 -16.38 -6.25 -4.88
C LEU A 95 -16.29 -6.55 -6.38
N TRP A 96 -15.11 -6.93 -6.84
CA TRP A 96 -14.84 -7.11 -8.26
C TRP A 96 -15.52 -8.35 -8.83
N SER A 97 -15.86 -9.31 -7.96
CA SER A 97 -16.71 -10.44 -8.33
C SER A 97 -18.17 -10.02 -8.64
N ALA A 98 -18.61 -8.84 -8.19
CA ALA A 98 -20.02 -8.40 -8.27
C ALA A 98 -20.24 -7.14 -9.14
N CYS A 99 -19.22 -6.30 -9.36
CA CYS A 99 -19.35 -5.04 -10.08
C CYS A 99 -18.55 -5.07 -11.40
N GLY A 100 -19.23 -5.24 -12.54
CA GLY A 100 -18.62 -5.24 -13.88
C GLY A 100 -18.14 -3.88 -14.40
N GLY A 101 -17.74 -2.97 -13.52
CA GLY A 101 -17.21 -1.66 -13.88
C GLY A 101 -15.69 -1.69 -14.03
N GLU A 102 -15.18 -1.07 -15.09
CA GLU A 102 -13.73 -0.94 -15.36
C GLU A 102 -13.09 -0.05 -14.27
N ARG A 103 -12.15 -0.60 -13.49
CA ARG A 103 -11.42 0.15 -12.46
C ARG A 103 -9.96 -0.27 -12.44
N ILE A 104 -9.07 0.69 -12.27
CA ILE A 104 -7.63 0.47 -12.07
C ILE A 104 -7.30 0.90 -10.65
N ILE A 105 -6.65 0.05 -9.86
CA ILE A 105 -6.14 0.43 -8.54
C ILE A 105 -4.63 0.49 -8.61
N VAL A 106 -4.07 1.62 -8.18
CA VAL A 106 -2.64 1.87 -8.12
C VAL A 106 -2.24 1.99 -6.66
N PHE A 107 -1.29 1.16 -6.24
CA PHE A 107 -0.69 1.24 -4.92
C PHE A 107 0.73 1.79 -5.05
N THR A 108 1.12 2.73 -4.21
CA THR A 108 2.52 3.16 -4.08
C THR A 108 3.11 2.65 -2.77
N THR A 109 4.37 2.23 -2.81
CA THR A 109 5.10 1.81 -1.62
C THR A 109 6.59 2.06 -1.80
N ASN A 110 7.24 2.48 -0.73
CA ASN A 110 8.71 2.59 -0.70
C ASN A 110 9.37 1.29 -0.23
N HIS A 111 8.60 0.37 0.37
CA HIS A 111 9.09 -0.81 1.08
C HIS A 111 8.28 -2.07 0.73
N VAL A 112 8.44 -2.58 -0.49
CA VAL A 112 7.72 -3.78 -0.96
C VAL A 112 7.99 -5.02 -0.11
N GLU A 113 9.17 -5.11 0.51
CA GLU A 113 9.59 -6.21 1.39
C GLU A 113 8.81 -6.28 2.70
N LYS A 114 8.17 -5.18 3.11
CA LYS A 114 7.34 -5.12 4.31
C LYS A 114 5.92 -5.63 4.06
N LEU A 115 5.51 -5.74 2.80
CA LEU A 115 4.17 -6.20 2.43
C LEU A 115 4.06 -7.72 2.56
N ASP A 116 2.90 -8.21 3.00
CA ASP A 116 2.62 -9.65 3.06
C ASP A 116 2.67 -10.25 1.64
N PRO A 117 3.50 -11.27 1.37
CA PRO A 117 3.62 -11.89 0.05
C PRO A 117 2.30 -12.38 -0.55
N ALA A 118 1.30 -12.69 0.28
CA ALA A 118 -0.03 -13.09 -0.17
C ALA A 118 -0.84 -11.94 -0.79
N LEU A 119 -0.41 -10.69 -0.62
CA LEU A 119 -1.06 -9.49 -1.14
C LEU A 119 -0.50 -9.10 -2.51
N ILE A 120 0.80 -9.26 -2.71
CA ILE A 120 1.52 -9.01 -3.98
C ILE A 120 1.37 -10.16 -4.99
N ARG A 121 0.56 -11.18 -4.70
CA ARG A 121 0.36 -12.30 -5.63
C ARG A 121 -0.48 -11.87 -6.84
N ARG A 122 -0.26 -12.55 -7.97
CA ARG A 122 -1.11 -12.41 -9.17
C ARG A 122 -2.58 -12.70 -8.83
N GLY A 123 -3.49 -11.94 -9.46
CA GLY A 123 -4.92 -11.90 -9.16
C GLY A 123 -5.31 -10.84 -8.13
N ARG A 124 -4.35 -10.29 -7.37
CA ARG A 124 -4.53 -9.14 -6.47
C ARG A 124 -3.77 -7.93 -6.96
N MET A 125 -2.47 -8.11 -7.16
CA MET A 125 -1.57 -7.12 -7.76
C MET A 125 -0.93 -7.76 -8.99
N ASP A 126 -1.48 -7.45 -10.16
CA ASP A 126 -1.08 -8.13 -11.41
C ASP A 126 0.17 -7.53 -12.06
N LYS A 127 0.39 -6.22 -11.84
CA LYS A 127 1.50 -5.47 -12.42
C LYS A 127 2.31 -4.83 -11.30
N HIS A 128 3.60 -5.16 -11.28
CA HIS A 128 4.58 -4.51 -10.41
C HIS A 128 5.52 -3.70 -11.29
N ILE A 129 5.63 -2.41 -11.00
CA ILE A 129 6.49 -1.47 -11.71
C ILE A 129 7.48 -0.92 -10.70
N GLU A 130 8.76 -1.23 -10.88
CA GLU A 130 9.83 -0.67 -10.07
C GLU A 130 10.25 0.68 -10.63
N MET A 131 10.13 1.74 -9.82
CA MET A 131 10.60 3.07 -10.16
C MET A 131 12.01 3.29 -9.58
N SER A 132 13.02 2.83 -10.32
CA SER A 132 14.43 2.95 -9.91
C SER A 132 14.98 4.37 -10.05
N TYR A 133 16.18 4.61 -9.51
CA TYR A 133 16.91 5.88 -9.67
C TYR A 133 17.11 6.28 -11.14
N CYS A 134 17.14 7.60 -11.37
CA CYS A 134 17.36 8.20 -12.68
C CYS A 134 18.66 7.69 -13.32
N GLY A 135 18.51 6.89 -14.38
CA GLY A 135 19.62 6.49 -15.24
C GLY A 135 19.97 7.56 -16.27
N PHE A 136 21.09 7.37 -16.96
CA PHE A 136 21.55 8.33 -17.97
C PHE A 136 20.55 8.55 -19.11
N GLU A 137 19.83 7.50 -19.54
CA GLU A 137 18.78 7.62 -20.56
C GLU A 137 17.59 8.47 -20.08
N ALA A 138 17.16 8.28 -18.83
CA ALA A 138 16.11 9.09 -18.22
C ALA A 138 16.58 10.55 -18.07
N PHE A 139 17.83 10.77 -17.65
CA PHE A 139 18.43 12.10 -17.61
C PHE A 139 18.40 12.78 -18.98
N LYS A 140 18.81 12.11 -20.06
CA LYS A 140 18.77 12.69 -21.42
C LYS A 140 17.35 13.03 -21.84
N PHE A 141 16.38 12.16 -21.53
CA PHE A 141 14.98 12.43 -21.80
C PHE A 141 14.49 13.69 -21.06
N LEU A 142 14.85 13.85 -19.78
CA LEU A 142 14.51 15.03 -18.99
C LEU A 142 15.22 16.30 -19.52
N ALA A 143 16.51 16.21 -19.86
CA ALA A 143 17.27 17.34 -20.42
C ALA A 143 16.67 17.83 -21.75
N LYS A 144 16.29 16.91 -22.63
CA LYS A 144 15.58 17.25 -23.87
C LYS A 144 14.20 17.87 -23.57
N THR A 145 13.41 17.22 -22.71
CA THR A 145 12.02 17.63 -22.48
C THR A 145 11.90 19.00 -21.80
N TYR A 146 12.77 19.29 -20.83
CA TYR A 146 12.65 20.50 -20.01
C TYR A 146 13.61 21.62 -20.42
N LEU A 147 14.75 21.28 -21.05
CA LEU A 147 15.79 22.25 -21.41
C LEU A 147 16.05 22.33 -22.92
N ASP A 148 15.39 21.49 -23.73
CA ASP A 148 15.62 21.37 -25.18
C ASP A 148 17.08 21.08 -25.55
N VAL A 149 17.78 20.33 -24.69
CA VAL A 149 19.19 19.93 -24.89
C VAL A 149 19.27 18.48 -25.35
N ASP A 150 19.56 18.28 -26.64
CA ASP A 150 19.80 16.95 -27.21
C ASP A 150 21.21 16.42 -26.96
N SER A 151 22.20 17.31 -26.85
CA SER A 151 23.60 16.95 -26.58
C SER A 151 24.34 18.08 -25.87
N HIS A 152 25.27 17.72 -24.98
CA HIS A 152 26.12 18.68 -24.29
C HIS A 152 27.49 18.03 -23.99
N PRO A 153 28.61 18.78 -24.06
CA PRO A 153 29.94 18.24 -23.76
C PRO A 153 30.08 17.58 -22.37
N LEU A 154 29.22 17.96 -21.42
CA LEU A 154 29.20 17.40 -20.06
C LEU A 154 28.40 16.10 -19.93
N PHE A 155 27.68 15.66 -20.96
CA PHE A 155 26.84 14.46 -20.87
C PHE A 155 27.64 13.21 -20.54
N ASP A 156 28.85 13.06 -21.07
CA ASP A 156 29.71 11.93 -20.75
C ASP A 156 30.11 11.93 -19.26
N ALA A 157 30.47 13.10 -18.73
CA ALA A 157 30.79 13.26 -17.32
C ALA A 157 29.58 12.98 -16.42
N VAL A 158 28.39 13.47 -16.78
CA VAL A 158 27.14 13.18 -16.06
C VAL A 158 26.82 11.69 -16.11
N GLY A 159 26.98 11.05 -17.27
CA GLY A 159 26.77 9.62 -17.44
C GLY A 159 27.73 8.77 -16.62
N GLU A 160 28.97 9.22 -16.41
CA GLU A 160 29.91 8.55 -15.49
C GLU A 160 29.50 8.76 -14.02
N LEU A 161 29.13 9.97 -13.63
CA LEU A 161 28.68 10.27 -12.27
C LEU A 161 27.43 9.47 -11.89
N LEU A 162 26.42 9.42 -12.76
CA LEU A 162 25.19 8.64 -12.53
C LEU A 162 25.46 7.13 -12.42
N ARG A 163 26.49 6.62 -13.10
CA ARG A 163 26.92 5.22 -12.97
C ARG A 163 27.64 4.94 -11.65
N ARG A 164 28.39 5.90 -11.13
CA ARG A 164 29.11 5.77 -9.84
C ARG A 164 28.19 5.91 -8.62
N CYS A 165 27.05 6.57 -8.77
CA CYS A 165 26.06 6.74 -7.70
C CYS A 165 25.05 5.59 -7.57
N ARG A 166 25.19 4.51 -8.36
CA ARG A 166 24.46 3.25 -8.19
C ARG A 166 25.27 2.28 -7.36
#